data_AF-A0A924CJC1-F1
#
_entry.id   AF-A0A924CJC1-F1
#
_cell.length_a   1.000
_cell.length_b   1.000
_cell.length_c   1.000
_cell.angle_alpha   90.00
_cell.angle_beta   90.00
_cell.angle_gamma   90.00
#
_symmetry.space_group_name_H-M   'P 1'
#
loop_
_entity.id
_entity.type
_entity.pdbx_description
1 polymer ?
#
loop_
_entity_poly.entity_id
_entity_poly.type
_entity_poly.pdbx_seq_one_letter_code
_entity_poly.pdbx_strand_id
1 'polypeptide(L)' 'MIVYEYPFNERIRTLLRLEDLYEKFLFFLQQPHPQQHHVALSTIFEMLEVAGRADLKSDLLQEL' A
#
# COMPACT_ATOMS: atom_id res chain seq x y z
N MET A 1 19.40 12.75 -3.40
CA MET A 1 20.03 11.43 -3.19
C MET A 1 18.99 10.39 -3.53
N ILE A 2 19.32 9.35 -4.30
CA ILE A 2 18.38 8.28 -4.66
C ILE A 2 18.51 7.18 -3.61
N VAL A 3 17.38 6.71 -3.05
CA VAL A 3 17.33 5.63 -2.05
C VAL A 3 16.72 4.39 -2.71
N TYR A 4 17.32 3.23 -2.48
CA TYR A 4 16.82 1.95 -2.94
C TYR A 4 16.61 1.04 -1.73
N GLU A 5 15.38 0.53 -1.60
CA GLU A 5 15.00 -0.37 -0.53
C GLU A 5 14.84 -1.79 -1.06
N TYR A 6 15.31 -2.77 -0.29
CA TYR A 6 15.21 -4.19 -0.64
C TYR A 6 14.59 -4.96 0.53
N PRO A 7 13.39 -5.56 0.35
CA PRO A 7 12.73 -6.30 1.42
C PRO A 7 13.41 -7.64 1.66
N PHE A 8 13.93 -7.85 2.87
CA PHE A 8 14.61 -9.09 3.27
C PHE A 8 13.67 -10.24 3.68
N ASN A 9 12.36 -9.98 3.81
CA ASN A 9 11.34 -11.00 4.04
C ASN A 9 10.00 -10.59 3.41
N GLU A 10 9.07 -11.54 3.26
CA GLU A 10 7.75 -11.30 2.64
C GLU A 10 6.92 -10.26 3.39
N ARG A 11 7.11 -10.16 4.70
CA ARG A 11 6.41 -9.20 5.54
C ARG A 11 6.82 -7.77 5.21
N ILE A 12 8.13 -7.47 5.20
CA ILE A 12 8.65 -6.16 4.79
C ILE A 12 8.25 -5.87 3.35
N ARG A 13 8.28 -6.86 2.45
CA ARG A 13 7.79 -6.69 1.06
C ARG A 13 6.33 -6.25 1.01
N THR A 14 5.49 -6.86 1.84
CA THR A 14 4.06 -6.54 1.93
C THR A 14 3.85 -5.13 2.47
N LEU A 15 4.59 -4.75 3.51
CA LEU A 15 4.54 -3.41 4.10
C LEU A 15 4.98 -2.33 3.10
N LEU A 16 6.13 -2.50 2.44
CA LEU A 16 6.60 -1.55 1.42
C LEU A 16 5.62 -1.41 0.25
N ARG A 17 4.98 -2.52 -0.15
CA ARG A 17 3.95 -2.48 -1.18
C ARG A 17 2.69 -1.75 -0.73
N LEU A 18 2.27 -1.92 0.53
CA LEU A 18 1.13 -1.19 1.09
C LEU A 18 1.43 0.31 1.22
N GLU A 19 2.65 0.67 1.63
CA GLU A 19 3.12 2.05 1.68
C GLU A 19 3.04 2.72 0.30
N ASP A 20 3.63 2.11 -0.74
CA ASP A 20 3.59 2.62 -2.11
C ASP A 20 2.14 2.82 -2.62
N LEU A 21 1.27 1.83 -2.37
CA LEU A 21 -0.15 1.92 -2.73
C LEU A 21 -0.88 3.04 -1.97
N TYR A 22 -0.54 3.25 -0.70
CA TYR A 22 -1.12 4.30 0.12
C TYR A 22 -0.67 5.69 -0.32
N GLU A 23 0.62 5.89 -0.63
CA GLU A 23 1.12 7.14 -1.20
C GLU A 23 0.44 7.46 -2.53
N LYS A 24 0.30 6.46 -3.40
CA LYS A 24 -0.41 6.58 -4.68
C LYS A 24 -1.88 6.97 -4.46
N PHE A 25 -2.56 6.35 -3.51
CA PHE A 25 -3.92 6.70 -3.15
C PHE A 25 -4.03 8.16 -2.71
N LEU A 26 -3.18 8.61 -1.78
CA LEU A 26 -3.18 9.99 -1.30
C LEU A 26 -2.93 10.99 -2.42
N PHE A 27 -2.00 10.68 -3.32
CA PHE A 27 -1.72 11.51 -4.48
C PHE A 27 -2.95 11.69 -5.37
N PHE A 28 -3.63 10.59 -5.73
CA PHE A 28 -4.79 10.63 -6.63
C PHE A 28 -6.07 11.16 -5.96
N LEU A 29 -6.21 10.99 -4.65
CA LEU A 29 -7.32 11.53 -3.87
C LEU A 29 -7.36 13.06 -3.89
N GLN A 30 -6.19 13.72 -3.97
CA GLN A 30 -6.10 15.18 -3.98
C GLN A 30 -6.27 15.80 -5.38
N GLN A 31 -6.38 14.99 -6.43
CA GLN A 31 -6.47 15.50 -7.80
C GLN A 31 -7.90 15.97 -8.14
N PRO A 32 -8.07 17.05 -8.90
CA PRO A 32 -9.39 17.63 -9.16
C PRO A 32 -10.24 16.83 -10.15
N HIS A 33 -9.63 15.96 -10.96
CA HIS A 33 -10.29 15.34 -12.10
C HIS A 33 -10.96 14.00 -11.70
N PRO A 34 -12.23 13.75 -12.08
CA PRO A 34 -12.96 12.53 -11.68
C PRO A 34 -12.24 11.21 -11.99
N GLN A 35 -11.56 11.14 -13.13
CA GLN A 35 -10.75 10.00 -13.57
C GLN A 35 -9.62 9.69 -12.56
N GLN A 36 -9.07 10.70 -11.89
CA GLN A 36 -8.03 10.48 -10.88
C GLN A 36 -8.65 9.91 -9.59
N HIS A 37 -9.85 10.36 -9.21
CA HIS A 37 -10.59 9.73 -8.12
C HIS A 37 -10.95 8.27 -8.42
N HIS A 38 -11.23 7.91 -9.67
CA HIS A 38 -11.38 6.51 -10.06
C HIS A 38 -10.10 5.71 -9.81
N VAL A 39 -8.92 6.27 -10.13
CA VAL A 39 -7.64 5.64 -9.82
C VAL A 39 -7.47 5.47 -8.30
N ALA A 40 -7.82 6.48 -7.50
CA ALA A 40 -7.79 6.40 -6.04
C ALA A 40 -8.69 5.25 -5.52
N LEU A 41 -9.89 5.08 -6.06
CA LEU A 41 -10.77 3.97 -5.69
C LEU A 41 -10.17 2.60 -6.08
N SER A 42 -9.59 2.48 -7.27
CA SER A 42 -8.89 1.26 -7.68
C SER A 42 -7.73 0.91 -6.75
N THR A 43 -6.95 1.89 -6.29
CA THR A 43 -5.85 1.66 -5.34
C THR A 43 -6.33 1.14 -3.98
N ILE A 44 -7.56 1.46 -3.55
CA ILE A 44 -8.15 0.86 -2.34
C ILE A 44 -8.36 -0.64 -2.52
N PHE A 45 -8.87 -1.08 -3.67
CA PHE A 45 -9.05 -2.51 -3.94
C PHE A 45 -7.72 -3.25 -4.04
N GLU A 46 -6.69 -2.64 -4.65
CA GLU A 46 -5.35 -3.20 -4.66
C GLU A 46 -4.76 -3.36 -3.24
N MET A 47 -4.95 -2.36 -2.37
CA MET A 47 -4.56 -2.47 -0.95
C MET A 47 -5.30 -3.60 -0.24
N LEU A 48 -6.60 -3.77 -0.47
CA LEU A 48 -7.40 -4.86 0.11
C LEU A 48 -6.91 -6.23 -0.35
N GLU A 49 -6.53 -6.39 -1.63
CA GLU A 49 -5.99 -7.65 -2.13
C GLU A 49 -4.63 -7.99 -1.52
N VAL A 50 -3.75 -7.00 -1.34
CA VAL A 50 -2.48 -7.19 -0.65
C VAL A 50 -2.72 -7.53 0.82
N ALA A 51 -3.65 -6.80 1.46
CA ALA A 51 -3.95 -6.97 2.87
C ALA A 51 -4.64 -8.30 3.20
N GLY A 52 -5.49 -8.82 2.31
CA GLY A 52 -6.21 -10.07 2.51
C GLY A 52 -5.38 -11.33 2.27
N ARG A 53 -4.22 -11.23 1.61
CA ARG A 53 -3.32 -12.37 1.34
C ARG A 53 -2.27 -12.59 2.43
N ALA A 54 -1.94 -11.54 3.16
CA ALA A 54 -1.02 -11.61 4.29
C ALA A 54 -1.83 -11.68 5.59
N ASP A 55 -1.37 -12.45 6.57
CA ASP A 55 -1.97 -12.49 7.91
C ASP A 55 -1.56 -11.23 8.71
N LEU A 56 -1.72 -10.05 8.09
CA LEU A 56 -1.23 -8.75 8.55
C LEU A 56 -1.73 -8.40 9.94
N LYS A 57 -2.93 -8.84 10.29
CA LYS A 57 -3.49 -8.63 11.63
C LYS A 57 -2.68 -9.40 12.69
N SER A 58 -2.32 -10.64 12.41
CA SER A 58 -1.48 -11.46 13.29
C SER A 58 -0.05 -10.90 13.36
N ASP A 59 0.52 -10.56 12.20
CA ASP A 59 1.90 -10.05 12.07
C ASP A 59 2.11 -8.67 12.73
N LEU A 60 1.10 -7.80 12.73
CA LEU A 60 1.16 -6.50 13.42
C LEU A 60 0.98 -6.64 14.93
N LEU A 61 0.16 -7.59 15.39
CA LEU A 61 -0.04 -7.84 16.82
C LEU A 61 1.17 -8.51 17.49
N GLN A 62 2.01 -9.23 16.73
CA GLN A 62 3.24 -9.82 17.26
C GLN A 62 4.37 -8.81 17.49
N GLU A 63 4.29 -7.60 16.95
CA GLU A 63 5.33 -6.56 17.09
C GLU A 63 5.00 -5.42 18.05
N LEU A 64 3.79 -5.40 18.62
CA LEU A 64 3.40 -4.48 19.70
C LEU A 64 3.60 -5.13 21.07
#